data_AF-A0A9W7TX92-F1
#
_entry.id   AF-A0A9W7TX92-F1
#
_cell.length_a   1.000
_cell.length_b   1.000
_cell.length_c   1.000
_cell.angle_alpha   90.00
_cell.angle_beta   90.00
_cell.angle_gamma   90.00
#
_symmetry.space_group_name_H-M   'P 1'
#
loop_
_entity.id
_entity.type
_entity.pdbx_description
1 polymer ?
#
loop_
_entity_poly.entity_id
_entity_poly.type
_entity_poly.pdbx_seq_one_letter_code
_entity_poly.pdbx_strand_id
1 'polypeptide(L)'
;IPLNCWAIFYPRRAADQAEELVSTFSRVAGPMGIRIERPIRVELRDDRTETFVKSIHSQLTSEPRLQLVVCILTGNRDDLYSAIKKLCCIQSPVPSQAINVRTISNPQKLRSIAQKILLQINCKLGGELWTVSVPLKYLMVIGVDVHHDTNKKSRSVMGFVASLNRCSGLREFSQRVFCHGPPPFIILNMQMWQSEDLSYVPYRLELSDQRYSLEGATLFNRDEHHYSAVFQMDGYWMHYDGLRSDNLVLLNKPPEFLLLSSLVYIRSSDK
;
A
#
# COMPACT_ATOMS: atom_id res chain seq x y z
N ILE A 1 4.61 12.89 -7.97
CA ILE A 1 5.90 12.15 -8.07
C ILE A 1 6.35 12.12 -9.52
N PRO A 2 7.63 12.42 -9.83
CA PRO A 2 8.12 12.39 -11.22
C PRO A 2 8.27 10.97 -11.75
N LEU A 3 7.89 10.76 -13.01
CA LEU A 3 8.03 9.50 -13.74
C LEU A 3 9.16 9.63 -14.78
N ASN A 4 10.37 9.25 -14.37
CA ASN A 4 11.60 9.44 -15.12
C ASN A 4 11.98 8.23 -15.98
N CYS A 5 11.75 7.01 -15.48
CA CYS A 5 12.09 5.78 -16.20
C CYS A 5 10.91 4.82 -16.14
N TRP A 6 10.25 4.62 -17.28
CA TRP A 6 9.10 3.74 -17.40
C TRP A 6 9.05 3.15 -18.81
N ALA A 7 8.38 2.00 -18.93
CA ALA A 7 8.29 1.28 -20.19
C ALA A 7 6.83 1.03 -20.57
N ILE A 8 6.56 1.06 -21.88
CA ILE A 8 5.26 0.72 -22.45
C ILE A 8 5.41 -0.48 -23.39
N PHE A 9 4.64 -1.53 -23.10
CA PHE A 9 4.61 -2.79 -23.85
C PHE A 9 3.31 -2.89 -24.61
N TYR A 10 3.40 -3.14 -25.92
CA TYR A 10 2.23 -3.19 -26.78
C TYR A 10 2.47 -4.13 -27.97
N PRO A 11 1.45 -4.88 -28.43
CA PRO A 11 1.57 -5.63 -29.67
C PRO A 11 1.61 -4.66 -30.87
N ARG A 12 2.27 -5.05 -31.96
CA ARG A 12 2.42 -4.23 -33.18
C ARG A 12 1.12 -3.59 -33.68
N ARG A 13 -0.01 -4.31 -33.61
CA ARG A 13 -1.34 -3.80 -34.02
C ARG A 13 -1.89 -2.65 -33.16
N ALA A 14 -1.28 -2.38 -32.02
CA ALA A 14 -1.67 -1.31 -31.09
C ALA A 14 -0.63 -0.17 -31.04
N ALA A 15 0.33 -0.15 -31.98
CA ALA A 15 1.43 0.81 -32.00
C ALA A 15 0.92 2.26 -32.11
N ASP A 16 -0.05 2.52 -33.00
CA ASP A 16 -0.61 3.86 -33.18
C ASP A 16 -1.28 4.37 -31.90
N GLN A 17 -2.07 3.51 -31.23
CA GLN A 17 -2.74 3.88 -29.98
C GLN A 17 -1.73 4.06 -28.84
N ALA A 18 -0.63 3.29 -28.83
CA ALA A 18 0.44 3.47 -27.86
C ALA A 18 1.10 4.84 -28.05
N GLU A 19 1.43 5.21 -29.27
CA GLU A 19 2.08 6.49 -29.58
C GLU A 19 1.14 7.68 -29.28
N GLU A 20 -0.13 7.57 -29.65
CA GLU A 20 -1.12 8.60 -29.37
C GLU A 20 -1.34 8.78 -27.85
N LEU A 21 -1.32 7.68 -27.08
CA LEU A 21 -1.39 7.72 -25.62
C LEU A 21 -0.16 8.43 -25.01
N VAL A 22 1.05 8.08 -25.45
CA VAL A 22 2.31 8.68 -24.97
C VAL A 22 2.37 10.17 -25.30
N SER A 23 1.98 10.54 -26.52
CA SER A 23 1.84 11.94 -26.94
C SER A 23 0.82 12.68 -26.07
N THR A 24 -0.32 12.05 -25.79
CA THR A 24 -1.36 12.64 -24.94
C THR A 24 -0.87 12.81 -23.50
N PHE A 25 -0.16 11.83 -22.93
CA PHE A 25 0.44 11.95 -21.59
C PHE A 25 1.33 13.19 -21.50
N SER A 26 2.22 13.38 -22.48
CA SER A 26 3.13 14.53 -22.52
C SER A 26 2.37 15.86 -22.52
N ARG A 27 1.21 15.93 -23.17
CA ARG A 27 0.35 17.13 -23.22
C ARG A 27 -0.42 17.39 -21.93
N VAL A 28 -0.89 16.35 -21.24
CA VAL A 28 -1.76 16.52 -20.06
C VAL A 28 -1.02 16.51 -18.73
N ALA A 29 0.20 15.96 -18.67
CA ALA A 29 0.94 15.82 -17.43
C ALA A 29 1.39 17.16 -16.82
N GLY A 30 1.84 18.11 -17.64
CA GLY A 30 2.31 19.44 -17.21
C GLY A 30 1.29 20.22 -16.38
N PRO A 31 0.06 20.45 -16.89
CA PRO A 31 -1.02 21.10 -16.12
C PRO A 31 -1.42 20.37 -14.83
N MET A 32 -1.08 19.08 -14.70
CA MET A 32 -1.33 18.28 -13.50
C MET A 32 -0.17 18.31 -12.50
N GLY A 33 0.92 19.03 -12.79
CA GLY A 33 2.13 19.03 -11.97
C GLY A 33 2.90 17.70 -12.01
N ILE A 34 2.61 16.84 -12.99
CA ILE A 34 3.30 15.55 -13.16
C ILE A 34 4.41 15.74 -14.18
N ARG A 35 5.66 15.56 -13.76
CA ARG A 35 6.79 15.44 -14.68
C ARG A 35 6.87 14.01 -15.21
N ILE A 36 6.82 13.85 -16.53
CA ILE A 36 6.91 12.55 -17.20
C ILE A 36 7.96 12.62 -18.31
N GLU A 37 8.91 11.70 -18.28
CA GLU A 37 9.91 11.53 -19.34
C GLU A 37 9.38 10.59 -20.43
N ARG A 38 10.06 10.56 -21.59
CA ARG A 38 9.69 9.64 -22.68
C ARG A 38 9.86 8.18 -22.24
N PRO A 39 8.89 7.30 -22.51
CA PRO A 39 8.99 5.90 -22.14
C PRO A 39 9.99 5.14 -23.02
N ILE A 40 10.51 4.05 -22.46
CA ILE A 40 11.06 2.95 -23.24
C ILE A 40 9.90 2.25 -23.94
N ARG A 41 9.91 2.23 -25.27
CA ARG A 41 8.87 1.58 -26.07
C ARG A 41 9.30 0.16 -26.41
N VAL A 42 8.48 -0.82 -26.06
CA VAL A 42 8.73 -2.23 -26.33
C VAL A 42 7.58 -2.79 -27.16
N GLU A 43 7.79 -2.82 -28.48
CA GLU A 43 6.85 -3.46 -29.40
C GLU A 43 6.99 -4.99 -29.31
N LEU A 44 5.86 -5.67 -29.12
CA LEU A 44 5.78 -7.11 -29.02
C LEU A 44 5.40 -7.72 -30.37
N ARG A 45 6.07 -8.83 -30.70
CA ARG A 45 5.82 -9.61 -31.92
C ARG A 45 4.40 -10.21 -31.99
N ASP A 46 3.80 -10.52 -30.84
CA ASP A 46 2.49 -11.15 -30.71
C ASP A 46 1.86 -10.81 -29.34
N ASP A 47 0.59 -11.19 -29.15
CA ASP A 47 -0.19 -10.95 -27.93
C ASP A 47 -0.25 -12.18 -27.00
N ARG A 48 0.72 -13.10 -27.11
CA ARG A 48 0.79 -14.28 -26.26
C ARG A 48 1.28 -13.90 -24.86
N THR A 49 0.75 -14.59 -23.85
CA THR A 49 1.07 -14.35 -22.45
C THR A 49 2.56 -14.52 -22.15
N GLU A 50 3.18 -15.55 -22.71
CA GLU A 50 4.61 -15.76 -22.57
C GLU A 50 5.45 -14.63 -23.15
N THR A 51 5.06 -14.10 -24.32
CA THR A 51 5.79 -13.01 -24.98
C THR A 51 5.77 -11.76 -24.12
N PHE A 52 4.61 -11.40 -23.56
CA PHE A 52 4.50 -10.29 -22.60
C PHE A 52 5.38 -10.51 -21.37
N VAL A 53 5.21 -11.64 -20.68
CA VAL A 53 5.92 -11.93 -19.42
C VAL A 53 7.44 -11.95 -19.63
N LYS A 54 7.93 -12.63 -20.69
CA LYS A 54 9.37 -12.70 -21.02
C LYS A 54 9.93 -11.32 -21.35
N SER A 55 9.20 -10.50 -22.12
CA SER A 55 9.67 -9.17 -22.52
C SER A 55 9.70 -8.21 -21.33
N ILE A 56 8.68 -8.23 -20.47
CA ILE A 56 8.65 -7.41 -19.24
C ILE A 56 9.81 -7.81 -18.33
N HIS A 57 10.00 -9.11 -18.09
CA HIS A 57 11.08 -9.60 -17.25
C HIS A 57 12.46 -9.22 -17.82
N SER A 58 12.70 -9.40 -19.12
CA SER A 58 13.95 -9.01 -19.78
C SER A 58 14.23 -7.51 -19.63
N GLN A 59 13.20 -6.67 -19.76
CA GLN A 59 13.35 -5.22 -19.62
C GLN A 59 13.67 -4.81 -18.18
N LEU A 60 13.02 -5.44 -17.19
CA LEU A 60 13.31 -5.21 -15.77
C LEU A 60 14.74 -5.62 -15.40
N THR A 61 15.22 -6.74 -15.96
CA THR A 61 16.60 -7.18 -15.75
C THR A 61 17.62 -6.23 -16.41
N SER A 62 17.28 -5.66 -17.57
CA SER A 62 18.19 -4.79 -18.33
C SER A 62 18.20 -3.34 -17.85
N GLU A 63 17.11 -2.85 -17.26
CA GLU A 63 17.00 -1.49 -16.72
C GLU A 63 16.49 -1.53 -15.27
N PRO A 64 17.40 -1.66 -14.28
CA PRO A 64 17.04 -1.72 -12.87
C PRO A 64 16.37 -0.45 -12.31
N ARG A 65 16.46 0.69 -13.01
CA ARG A 65 15.86 1.96 -12.57
C ARG A 65 14.39 2.10 -13.00
N LEU A 66 13.82 1.08 -13.65
CA LEU A 66 12.45 1.13 -14.16
C LEU A 66 11.44 1.30 -13.01
N GLN A 67 10.74 2.43 -12.99
CA GLN A 67 9.79 2.78 -11.94
C GLN A 67 8.40 2.18 -12.17
N LEU A 68 8.01 1.97 -13.43
CA LEU A 68 6.67 1.52 -13.78
C LEU A 68 6.63 0.86 -15.16
N VAL A 69 5.75 -0.13 -15.28
CA VAL A 69 5.43 -0.83 -16.53
C VAL A 69 3.98 -0.53 -16.96
N VAL A 70 3.79 -0.08 -18.20
CA VAL A 70 2.47 0.06 -18.84
C VAL A 70 2.31 -1.06 -19.88
N CYS A 71 1.20 -1.79 -19.84
CA CYS A 71 0.90 -2.85 -20.82
C CYS A 71 -0.39 -2.56 -21.55
N ILE A 72 -0.33 -2.44 -22.88
CA ILE A 72 -1.52 -2.32 -23.74
C ILE A 72 -1.99 -3.74 -24.10
N LEU A 73 -3.18 -4.08 -23.62
CA LEU A 73 -3.81 -5.37 -23.83
C LEU A 73 -4.89 -5.26 -24.91
N THR A 74 -4.97 -6.28 -25.74
CA THR A 74 -5.93 -6.36 -26.84
C THR A 74 -6.97 -7.44 -26.55
N GLY A 75 -8.25 -7.10 -26.58
CA GLY A 75 -9.35 -8.01 -26.22
C GLY A 75 -9.55 -8.11 -24.71
N ASN A 76 -10.38 -9.06 -24.26
CA ASN A 76 -10.59 -9.33 -22.84
C ASN A 76 -9.74 -10.55 -22.44
N ARG A 77 -8.57 -10.30 -21.84
CA ARG A 77 -7.53 -11.31 -21.57
C ARG A 77 -7.17 -11.33 -20.08
N ASP A 78 -8.09 -11.84 -19.26
CA ASP A 78 -7.92 -11.94 -17.80
C ASP A 78 -6.75 -12.85 -17.42
N ASP A 79 -6.45 -13.85 -18.26
CA ASP A 79 -5.27 -14.72 -18.16
C ASP A 79 -3.96 -13.93 -18.25
N LEU A 80 -3.86 -13.05 -19.25
CA LEU A 80 -2.70 -12.19 -19.48
C LEU A 80 -2.57 -11.15 -18.37
N TYR A 81 -3.67 -10.51 -17.99
CA TYR A 81 -3.69 -9.57 -16.87
C TYR A 81 -3.17 -10.22 -15.58
N SER A 82 -3.69 -11.41 -15.25
CA SER A 82 -3.29 -12.17 -14.07
C SER A 82 -1.80 -12.55 -14.12
N ALA A 83 -1.29 -12.96 -15.28
CA ALA A 83 0.12 -13.30 -15.46
C ALA A 83 1.04 -12.08 -15.29
N ILE A 84 0.69 -10.92 -15.87
CA ILE A 84 1.43 -9.67 -15.70
C ILE A 84 1.45 -9.26 -14.23
N LYS A 85 0.30 -9.34 -13.54
CA LYS A 85 0.22 -9.01 -12.11
C LYS A 85 1.01 -9.98 -11.26
N LYS A 86 0.97 -11.28 -11.54
CA LYS A 86 1.80 -12.27 -10.85
C LYS A 86 3.29 -11.97 -11.00
N LEU A 87 3.74 -11.64 -12.21
CA LEU A 87 5.14 -11.24 -12.45
C LEU A 87 5.48 -9.99 -11.64
N CYS A 88 4.74 -8.90 -11.83
CA CYS A 88 5.09 -7.57 -11.31
C CYS A 88 4.83 -7.40 -9.81
N CYS A 89 3.99 -8.22 -9.18
CA CYS A 89 3.68 -8.11 -7.75
C CYS A 89 4.38 -9.19 -6.90
N ILE A 90 4.85 -10.28 -7.49
CA ILE A 90 5.42 -11.40 -6.73
C ILE A 90 6.85 -11.73 -7.17
N GLN A 91 7.09 -11.88 -8.46
CA GLN A 91 8.38 -12.40 -8.96
C GLN A 91 9.41 -11.30 -9.21
N SER A 92 8.99 -10.15 -9.72
CA SER A 92 9.84 -9.00 -10.03
C SER A 92 9.07 -7.72 -9.66
N PRO A 93 9.11 -7.30 -8.38
CA PRO A 93 8.29 -6.21 -7.87
C PRO A 93 8.47 -4.90 -8.63
N VAL A 94 7.42 -4.46 -9.32
CA VAL A 94 7.34 -3.16 -10.00
C VAL A 94 5.87 -2.73 -10.14
N PRO A 95 5.54 -1.45 -9.90
CA PRO A 95 4.24 -0.91 -10.24
C PRO A 95 3.86 -1.18 -11.70
N SER A 96 2.63 -1.64 -11.94
CA SER A 96 2.15 -1.97 -13.30
C SER A 96 0.77 -1.41 -13.61
N GLN A 97 0.59 -0.89 -14.82
CA GLN A 97 -0.66 -0.36 -15.36
C GLN A 97 -1.05 -1.12 -16.64
N ALA A 98 -2.09 -1.95 -16.55
CA ALA A 98 -2.70 -2.55 -17.73
C ALA A 98 -3.75 -1.61 -18.32
N ILE A 99 -3.80 -1.50 -19.64
CA ILE A 99 -4.74 -0.65 -20.38
C ILE A 99 -5.33 -1.50 -21.51
N ASN A 100 -6.64 -1.60 -21.59
CA ASN A 100 -7.26 -2.22 -22.75
C ASN A 100 -7.19 -1.24 -23.93
N VAL A 101 -6.76 -1.71 -25.11
CA VAL A 101 -6.67 -0.88 -26.31
C VAL A 101 -8.01 -0.19 -26.61
N ARG A 102 -9.13 -0.89 -26.39
CA ARG A 102 -10.49 -0.35 -26.62
C ARG A 102 -10.77 0.91 -25.79
N THR A 103 -10.15 1.03 -24.62
CA THR A 103 -10.29 2.20 -23.74
C THR A 103 -9.62 3.43 -24.34
N ILE A 104 -8.53 3.26 -25.09
CA ILE A 104 -7.74 4.37 -25.65
C ILE A 104 -7.96 4.57 -27.16
N SER A 105 -8.80 3.76 -27.81
CA SER A 105 -9.06 3.84 -29.25
C SER A 105 -9.94 5.02 -29.69
N ASN A 106 -10.59 5.74 -28.78
CA ASN A 106 -11.46 6.88 -29.13
C ASN A 106 -10.71 8.21 -28.89
N PRO A 107 -10.28 8.92 -29.96
CA PRO A 107 -9.49 10.15 -29.82
C PRO A 107 -10.20 11.26 -29.04
N GLN A 108 -11.53 11.37 -29.17
CA GLN A 108 -12.31 12.39 -28.47
C GLN A 108 -12.30 12.19 -26.95
N LYS A 109 -12.20 10.94 -26.50
CA LYS A 109 -12.18 10.59 -25.07
C LYS A 109 -10.76 10.44 -24.52
N LEU A 110 -9.77 10.22 -25.38
CA LEU A 110 -8.40 9.86 -25.01
C LEU A 110 -7.78 10.83 -24.00
N ARG A 111 -8.01 12.15 -24.15
CA ARG A 111 -7.48 13.16 -23.22
C ARG A 111 -7.93 12.93 -21.78
N SER A 112 -9.23 12.73 -21.54
CA SER A 112 -9.76 12.55 -20.17
C SER A 112 -9.37 11.21 -19.58
N ILE A 113 -9.26 10.18 -20.43
CA ILE A 113 -8.79 8.84 -20.05
C ILE A 113 -7.31 8.90 -19.65
N ALA A 114 -6.48 9.58 -20.45
CA ALA A 114 -5.07 9.76 -20.18
C ALA A 114 -4.81 10.46 -18.84
N GLN A 115 -5.57 11.52 -18.53
CA GLN A 115 -5.51 12.18 -17.22
C GLN A 115 -5.79 11.20 -16.07
N LYS A 116 -6.87 10.41 -16.17
CA LYS A 116 -7.21 9.40 -15.16
C LYS A 116 -6.12 8.34 -14.99
N ILE A 117 -5.51 7.90 -16.09
CA ILE A 117 -4.41 6.93 -16.04
C ILE A 117 -3.18 7.55 -15.35
N LEU A 118 -2.82 8.80 -15.66
CA LEU A 118 -1.70 9.48 -15.00
C LEU A 118 -1.93 9.69 -13.50
N LEU A 119 -3.16 10.03 -13.10
CA LEU A 119 -3.54 10.10 -11.68
C LEU A 119 -3.34 8.74 -10.98
N GLN A 120 -3.77 7.64 -11.61
CA GLN A 120 -3.56 6.29 -11.08
C GLN A 120 -2.07 5.91 -11.01
N ILE A 121 -1.30 6.27 -12.04
CA ILE A 121 0.16 6.08 -12.08
C ILE A 121 0.83 6.83 -10.93
N ASN A 122 0.45 8.09 -10.68
CA ASN A 122 0.97 8.86 -9.57
C ASN A 122 0.68 8.17 -8.23
N CYS A 123 -0.55 7.67 -8.01
CA CYS A 123 -0.89 6.89 -6.81
C CYS A 123 -0.04 5.63 -6.66
N LYS A 124 0.20 4.91 -7.75
CA LYS A 124 1.00 3.67 -7.75
C LYS A 124 2.48 3.90 -7.44
N LEU A 125 2.97 5.11 -7.68
CA LEU A 125 4.32 5.52 -7.33
C LEU A 125 4.41 6.07 -5.89
N GLY A 126 3.30 6.06 -5.13
CA GLY A 126 3.22 6.59 -3.76
C GLY A 126 2.79 8.05 -3.68
N GLY A 127 2.31 8.64 -4.78
CA GLY A 127 1.91 10.04 -4.82
C GLY A 127 0.47 10.26 -4.35
N GLU A 128 0.25 11.39 -3.69
CA GLU A 128 -1.08 11.81 -3.24
C GLU A 128 -1.71 12.79 -4.24
N LEU A 129 -2.99 12.61 -4.54
CA LEU A 129 -3.70 13.46 -5.49
C LEU A 129 -4.41 14.63 -4.82
N TRP A 130 -4.95 14.39 -3.63
CA TRP A 130 -5.67 15.35 -2.80
C TRP A 130 -5.78 14.80 -1.38
N THR A 131 -6.11 15.66 -0.43
CA THR A 131 -6.38 15.31 0.98
C THR A 131 -7.58 16.08 1.50
N VAL A 132 -8.13 15.64 2.64
CA VAL A 132 -9.20 16.32 3.37
C VAL A 132 -8.69 16.75 4.74
N SER A 133 -9.16 17.90 5.22
CA SER A 133 -8.82 18.38 6.56
C SER A 133 -9.54 17.53 7.60
N VAL A 134 -8.79 16.75 8.37
CA VAL A 134 -9.29 15.97 9.50
C VAL A 134 -8.88 16.67 10.81
N PRO A 135 -9.80 17.06 11.69
CA PRO A 135 -9.49 17.82 12.90
C PRO A 135 -8.81 17.01 14.02
N LEU A 136 -8.49 15.73 13.78
CA LEU A 136 -7.89 14.82 14.74
C LEU A 136 -6.39 14.65 14.48
N LYS A 137 -5.55 14.97 15.48
CA LYS A 137 -4.09 15.07 15.32
C LYS A 137 -3.33 13.74 15.39
N TYR A 138 -3.98 12.66 15.85
CA TYR A 138 -3.38 11.33 16.10
C TYR A 138 -4.37 10.21 15.79
N LEU A 139 -4.92 10.21 14.57
CA LEU A 139 -5.88 9.21 14.10
C LEU A 139 -5.24 8.30 13.06
N MET A 140 -5.32 6.98 13.29
CA MET A 140 -5.06 5.95 12.28
C MET A 140 -6.40 5.30 11.92
N VAL A 141 -6.83 5.48 10.66
CA VAL A 141 -8.01 4.83 10.11
C VAL A 141 -7.58 3.53 9.46
N ILE A 142 -8.24 2.43 9.83
CA ILE A 142 -7.97 1.10 9.29
C ILE A 142 -9.20 0.59 8.53
N GLY A 143 -8.98 0.25 7.25
CA GLY A 143 -9.94 -0.46 6.42
C GLY A 143 -9.55 -1.92 6.30
N VAL A 144 -10.50 -2.82 6.52
CA VAL A 144 -10.34 -4.26 6.30
C VAL A 144 -11.48 -4.77 5.45
N ASP A 145 -11.14 -5.57 4.45
CA ASP A 145 -12.11 -6.25 3.59
C ASP A 145 -11.65 -7.67 3.29
N VAL A 146 -12.60 -8.59 3.04
CA VAL A 146 -12.29 -9.99 2.76
C VAL A 146 -12.90 -10.38 1.43
N HIS A 147 -12.05 -10.81 0.51
CA HIS A 147 -12.48 -11.38 -0.76
C HIS A 147 -12.46 -12.90 -0.70
N HIS A 148 -13.56 -13.52 -1.14
CA HIS A 148 -13.69 -14.97 -1.27
C HIS A 148 -13.53 -15.38 -2.73
N ASP A 149 -12.49 -16.16 -3.04
CA ASP A 149 -12.29 -16.69 -4.39
C ASP A 149 -13.31 -17.82 -4.65
N THR A 150 -14.33 -17.53 -5.45
CA THR A 150 -15.41 -18.48 -5.79
C THR A 150 -14.91 -19.69 -6.59
N ASN A 151 -13.75 -19.58 -7.27
CA ASN A 151 -13.17 -20.65 -8.08
C ASN A 151 -12.27 -21.58 -7.26
N LYS A 152 -11.78 -21.15 -6.09
CA LYS A 152 -10.97 -21.96 -5.18
C LYS A 152 -11.71 -22.07 -3.85
N LYS A 153 -12.56 -23.10 -3.74
CA LYS A 153 -13.54 -23.40 -2.66
C LYS A 153 -13.09 -23.34 -1.18
N SER A 154 -11.93 -22.77 -0.83
CA SER A 154 -11.49 -22.63 0.57
C SER A 154 -10.42 -21.54 0.78
N ARG A 155 -10.30 -20.53 -0.10
CA ARG A 155 -9.30 -19.47 0.07
C ARG A 155 -9.94 -18.09 0.08
N SER A 156 -9.96 -17.49 1.27
CA SER A 156 -10.30 -16.09 1.49
C SER A 156 -9.01 -15.28 1.58
N VAL A 157 -8.99 -14.11 0.95
CA VAL A 157 -7.89 -13.15 1.06
C VAL A 157 -8.41 -11.92 1.76
N MET A 158 -7.77 -11.53 2.86
CA MET A 158 -8.07 -10.29 3.57
C MET A 158 -7.16 -9.18 3.04
N GLY A 159 -7.76 -8.06 2.64
CA GLY A 159 -7.08 -6.78 2.46
C GLY A 159 -7.11 -6.00 3.77
N PHE A 160 -5.96 -5.48 4.18
CA PHE A 160 -5.82 -4.56 5.31
C PHE A 160 -5.12 -3.30 4.80
N VAL A 161 -5.68 -2.14 5.14
CA VAL A 161 -5.12 -0.84 4.79
C VAL A 161 -5.18 0.04 6.01
N ALA A 162 -4.09 0.73 6.33
CA ALA A 162 -4.08 1.73 7.38
C ALA A 162 -3.53 3.07 6.89
N SER A 163 -4.07 4.17 7.42
CA SER A 163 -3.50 5.50 7.23
C SER A 163 -2.39 5.74 8.25
N LEU A 164 -1.15 5.98 7.79
CA LEU A 164 0.00 6.12 8.69
C LEU A 164 0.43 7.57 8.94
N ASN A 165 0.00 8.51 8.11
CA ASN A 165 0.39 9.90 8.26
C ASN A 165 -0.56 10.63 9.22
N ARG A 166 -0.13 11.80 9.71
CA ARG A 166 -0.99 12.85 10.29
C ARG A 166 -1.99 13.31 9.22
N CYS A 167 -3.00 12.50 8.92
CA CYS A 167 -3.93 12.69 7.80
C CYS A 167 -3.26 13.29 6.54
N SER A 168 -2.13 12.74 6.12
CA SER A 168 -1.33 13.22 4.98
C SER A 168 -0.62 12.12 4.17
N GLY A 169 -1.15 10.87 4.14
CA GLY A 169 -1.00 9.91 3.01
C GLY A 169 0.12 8.85 2.79
N LEU A 170 0.66 8.11 3.78
CA LEU A 170 1.39 6.84 3.53
C LEU A 170 0.58 5.61 3.99
N ARG A 171 0.67 4.53 3.22
CA ARG A 171 -0.05 3.25 3.39
C ARG A 171 0.92 2.08 3.29
N GLU A 172 0.77 1.12 4.20
CA GLU A 172 1.40 -0.21 4.12
C GLU A 172 0.33 -1.31 4.20
N PHE A 173 0.64 -2.48 3.65
CA PHE A 173 -0.24 -3.65 3.62
C PHE A 173 0.39 -4.82 4.40
N SER A 174 -0.36 -5.44 5.31
CA SER A 174 0.01 -6.72 5.93
C SER A 174 -1.19 -7.66 6.02
N GLN A 175 -1.01 -8.96 5.78
CA GLN A 175 -2.08 -9.95 5.77
C GLN A 175 -2.28 -10.56 7.18
N ARG A 176 -3.52 -10.54 7.69
CA ARG A 176 -3.96 -11.31 8.88
C ARG A 176 -5.35 -11.93 8.63
N VAL A 177 -5.77 -12.91 9.43
CA VAL A 177 -7.06 -13.61 9.29
C VAL A 177 -7.79 -13.60 10.64
N PHE A 178 -9.08 -13.23 10.65
CA PHE A 178 -9.95 -13.28 11.83
C PHE A 178 -11.23 -14.04 11.50
N CYS A 179 -11.57 -15.06 12.29
CA CYS A 179 -12.64 -16.02 11.99
C CYS A 179 -14.02 -15.66 12.58
N HIS A 180 -14.11 -14.62 13.44
CA HIS A 180 -15.28 -14.37 14.31
C HIS A 180 -15.71 -12.90 14.41
N GLY A 181 -15.51 -12.11 13.34
CA GLY A 181 -15.78 -10.66 13.33
C GLY A 181 -14.61 -9.82 13.88
N PRO A 182 -14.80 -8.49 14.02
CA PRO A 182 -13.77 -7.61 14.56
C PRO A 182 -13.40 -8.06 15.98
N PRO A 183 -12.11 -8.34 16.24
CA PRO A 183 -11.70 -8.96 17.49
C PRO A 183 -11.94 -7.99 18.66
N PRO A 184 -12.23 -8.47 19.89
CA PRO A 184 -12.40 -7.61 21.05
C PRO A 184 -11.11 -6.87 21.43
N PHE A 185 -9.96 -7.38 20.98
CA PHE A 185 -8.66 -6.73 21.11
C PHE A 185 -7.84 -6.93 19.84
N ILE A 186 -7.01 -5.94 19.48
CA ILE A 186 -6.11 -5.97 18.33
C ILE A 186 -4.69 -5.94 18.87
N ILE A 187 -3.88 -6.94 18.49
CA ILE A 187 -2.45 -6.97 18.78
C ILE A 187 -1.67 -6.61 17.52
N LEU A 188 -1.01 -5.45 17.53
CA LEU A 188 -0.06 -5.07 16.49
C LEU A 188 1.33 -5.52 16.91
N ASN A 189 1.93 -6.46 16.18
CA ASN A 189 3.34 -6.81 16.38
C ASN A 189 4.20 -5.77 15.65
N MET A 190 4.98 -5.02 16.42
CA MET A 190 5.81 -3.90 15.94
C MET A 190 7.21 -4.34 15.52
N GLN A 191 7.61 -5.61 15.75
CA GLN A 191 8.91 -6.14 15.31
C GLN A 191 9.08 -6.15 13.79
N MET A 192 7.98 -6.08 13.03
CA MET A 192 8.03 -6.01 11.56
C MET A 192 8.21 -4.58 11.04
N TRP A 193 8.20 -3.55 11.90
CA TRP A 193 8.20 -2.14 11.53
C TRP A 193 9.58 -1.53 11.83
N GLN A 194 10.06 -0.61 10.99
CA GLN A 194 11.34 0.06 11.25
C GLN A 194 11.18 1.10 12.37
N SER A 195 12.24 1.37 13.14
CA SER A 195 12.17 2.25 14.32
C SER A 195 11.75 3.68 14.01
N GLU A 196 11.96 4.14 12.77
CA GLU A 196 11.55 5.47 12.30
C GLU A 196 10.02 5.57 12.10
N ASP A 197 9.36 4.47 11.74
CA ASP A 197 7.90 4.36 11.58
C ASP A 197 7.15 4.27 12.91
N LEU A 198 7.86 3.94 14.01
CA LEU A 198 7.32 3.82 15.36
C LEU A 198 7.14 5.17 16.07
N SER A 199 7.59 6.26 15.45
CA SER A 199 7.56 7.61 16.04
C SER A 199 6.13 8.15 16.28
N TYR A 200 5.09 7.46 15.79
CA TYR A 200 3.69 7.84 15.95
C TYR A 200 2.79 6.62 16.23
N VAL A 201 2.78 6.14 17.48
CA VAL A 201 1.76 5.18 17.91
C VAL A 201 0.48 5.91 18.31
N PRO A 202 -0.66 5.63 17.65
CA PRO A 202 -1.91 6.31 17.95
C PRO A 202 -2.57 5.74 19.21
N TYR A 203 -3.11 6.60 20.09
CA TYR A 203 -3.91 6.15 21.25
C TYR A 203 -5.28 5.59 20.86
N ARG A 204 -5.76 5.90 19.66
CA ARG A 204 -7.06 5.47 19.15
C ARG A 204 -6.92 4.88 17.76
N LEU A 205 -7.61 3.76 17.56
CA LEU A 205 -7.66 3.04 16.31
C LEU A 205 -9.13 2.84 15.94
N GLU A 206 -9.51 3.22 14.72
CA GLU A 206 -10.83 2.93 14.18
C GLU A 206 -10.72 1.81 13.15
N LEU A 207 -11.47 0.74 13.37
CA LEU A 207 -11.57 -0.42 12.49
C LEU A 207 -13.05 -0.65 12.18
N SER A 208 -13.45 -0.36 10.94
CA SER A 208 -14.88 -0.30 10.54
C SER A 208 -15.65 0.71 11.43
N ASP A 209 -16.84 0.35 11.93
CA ASP A 209 -17.66 1.18 12.83
C ASP A 209 -17.30 1.00 14.32
N GLN A 210 -16.10 0.50 14.63
CA GLN A 210 -15.69 0.20 15.99
C GLN A 210 -14.42 0.97 16.35
N ARG A 211 -14.45 1.58 17.54
CA ARG A 211 -13.30 2.27 18.13
C ARG A 211 -12.54 1.32 19.04
N TYR A 212 -11.23 1.48 19.05
CA TYR A 212 -10.33 0.78 19.95
C TYR A 212 -9.40 1.79 20.62
N SER A 213 -9.20 1.59 21.91
CA SER A 213 -8.23 2.35 22.72
C SER A 213 -6.98 1.53 22.90
N LEU A 214 -5.82 2.17 22.83
CA LEU A 214 -4.56 1.54 23.22
C LEU A 214 -4.57 1.32 24.74
N GLU A 215 -4.59 0.07 25.18
CA GLU A 215 -4.65 -0.31 26.60
C GLU A 215 -3.33 -0.94 27.08
N GLY A 216 -2.44 -1.29 26.16
CA GLY A 216 -1.12 -1.79 26.53
C GLY A 216 -0.13 -1.87 25.40
N ALA A 217 1.14 -2.04 25.76
CA ALA A 217 2.25 -2.28 24.87
C ALA A 217 3.30 -3.15 25.56
N THR A 218 4.00 -3.98 24.78
CA THR A 218 5.27 -4.54 25.21
C THR A 218 6.42 -3.71 24.65
N LEU A 219 7.45 -3.56 25.45
CA LEU A 219 8.63 -2.74 25.20
C LEU A 219 9.84 -3.65 25.23
N PHE A 220 10.75 -3.51 24.27
CA PHE A 220 11.95 -4.33 24.20
C PHE A 220 13.20 -3.47 24.43
N ASN A 221 14.00 -3.85 25.43
CA ASN A 221 15.34 -3.31 25.65
C ASN A 221 16.35 -4.15 24.87
N ARG A 222 17.07 -3.52 23.93
CA ARG A 222 18.08 -4.20 23.09
C ARG A 222 19.34 -4.55 23.88
N ASP A 223 19.75 -3.70 24.81
CA ASP A 223 21.01 -3.86 25.53
C ASP A 223 20.90 -4.98 26.57
N GLU A 224 19.75 -5.06 27.25
CA GLU A 224 19.47 -6.08 28.27
C GLU A 224 18.78 -7.32 27.70
N HIS A 225 18.44 -7.32 26.40
CA HIS A 225 17.62 -8.35 25.75
C HIS A 225 16.35 -8.70 26.56
N HIS A 226 15.69 -7.69 27.12
CA HIS A 226 14.58 -7.84 28.07
C HIS A 226 13.28 -7.20 27.55
N TYR A 227 12.14 -7.81 27.91
CA TYR A 227 10.82 -7.26 27.63
C TYR A 227 10.18 -6.71 28.89
N SER A 228 9.74 -5.47 28.82
CA SER A 228 8.87 -4.85 29.83
C SER A 228 7.49 -4.57 29.23
N ALA A 229 6.50 -4.31 30.08
CA ALA A 229 5.12 -4.09 29.66
C ALA A 229 4.61 -2.76 30.17
N VAL A 230 3.80 -2.08 29.37
CA VAL A 230 3.08 -0.89 29.77
C VAL A 230 1.61 -1.13 29.52
N PHE A 231 0.75 -0.86 30.48
CA PHE A 231 -0.67 -1.11 30.35
C PHE A 231 -1.48 -0.12 31.20
N GLN A 232 -2.74 0.06 30.82
CA GLN A 232 -3.64 0.92 31.54
C GLN A 232 -4.40 0.13 32.62
N MET A 233 -4.48 0.68 33.82
CA MET A 233 -5.30 0.16 34.92
C MET A 233 -5.99 1.35 35.60
N ASP A 234 -7.32 1.31 35.69
CA ASP A 234 -8.15 2.38 36.28
C ASP A 234 -7.86 3.79 35.71
N GLY A 235 -7.56 3.88 34.42
CA GLY A 235 -7.24 5.14 33.74
C GLY A 235 -5.78 5.56 33.83
N TYR A 236 -4.95 4.86 34.61
CA TYR A 236 -3.54 5.17 34.80
C TYR A 236 -2.62 4.24 34.00
N TRP A 237 -1.55 4.80 33.44
CA TRP A 237 -0.52 4.00 32.80
C TRP A 237 0.42 3.40 33.85
N MET A 238 0.64 2.10 33.77
CA MET A 238 1.52 1.34 34.62
C MET A 238 2.65 0.76 33.78
N HIS A 239 3.89 0.83 34.26
CA HIS A 239 5.04 0.14 33.67
C HIS A 239 5.45 -1.01 34.56
N TYR A 240 5.48 -2.21 34.00
CA TYR A 240 5.97 -3.41 34.64
C TYR A 240 7.30 -3.85 34.02
N ASP A 241 8.33 -4.01 34.84
CA ASP A 241 9.67 -4.43 34.44
C ASP A 241 10.19 -5.50 35.40
N GLY A 242 10.34 -6.73 34.89
CA GLY A 242 10.71 -7.90 35.69
C GLY A 242 12.15 -7.89 36.18
N LEU A 243 13.01 -6.98 35.70
CA LEU A 243 14.40 -6.85 36.15
C LEU A 243 14.58 -5.85 37.28
N ARG A 244 13.54 -5.07 37.63
CA ARG A 244 13.64 -4.01 38.65
C ARG A 244 13.20 -4.53 40.02
N SER A 245 13.82 -3.99 41.07
CA SER A 245 13.44 -4.24 42.46
C SER A 245 12.04 -3.70 42.76
N ASP A 246 11.74 -2.49 42.27
CA ASP A 246 10.39 -1.94 42.16
C ASP A 246 9.89 -2.17 40.73
N ASN A 247 9.23 -3.30 40.56
CA ASN A 247 8.87 -3.84 39.25
C ASN A 247 7.57 -3.27 38.67
N LEU A 248 6.83 -2.43 39.40
CA LEU A 248 5.59 -1.81 38.94
C LEU A 248 5.58 -0.31 39.28
N VAL A 249 5.62 0.54 38.26
CA VAL A 249 5.74 1.99 38.41
C VAL A 249 4.58 2.70 37.73
N LEU A 250 3.97 3.66 38.44
CA LEU A 250 2.97 4.57 37.87
C LEU A 250 3.66 5.53 36.88
N LEU A 251 3.18 5.53 35.65
CA LEU A 251 3.63 6.44 34.60
C LEU A 251 2.74 7.68 34.58
N ASN A 252 3.22 8.79 35.15
CA ASN A 252 2.55 10.09 35.07
C ASN A 252 2.52 10.67 33.63
N LYS A 253 3.33 10.11 32.75
CA LYS A 253 3.35 10.35 31.30
C LYS A 253 3.69 9.03 30.58
N PRO A 254 3.18 8.81 29.36
CA PRO A 254 3.57 7.68 28.52
C PRO A 254 5.10 7.62 28.38
N PRO A 255 5.72 6.43 28.37
CA PRO A 255 7.18 6.32 28.35
C PRO A 255 7.71 6.76 26.99
N GLU A 256 8.60 7.75 26.99
CA GLU A 256 9.12 8.41 25.77
C GLU A 256 10.28 7.65 25.08
N PHE A 257 10.82 6.56 25.67
CA PHE A 257 12.16 6.05 25.29
C PHE A 257 12.33 4.52 25.17
N LEU A 258 11.31 3.76 24.79
CA LEU A 258 11.48 2.31 24.58
C LEU A 258 10.97 1.85 23.22
N LEU A 259 11.70 0.92 22.61
CA LEU A 259 11.33 0.31 21.33
C LEU A 259 10.05 -0.52 21.54
N LEU A 260 8.98 -0.07 20.91
CA LEU A 260 7.69 -0.74 20.95
C LEU A 260 7.81 -2.11 20.25
N SER A 261 7.43 -3.18 20.93
CA SER A 261 7.46 -4.54 20.41
C SER A 261 6.08 -5.05 20.03
N SER A 262 5.06 -4.80 20.84
CA SER A 262 3.66 -5.11 20.50
C SER A 262 2.74 -4.06 21.10
N LEU A 263 1.64 -3.76 20.43
CA LEU A 263 0.58 -2.87 20.92
C LEU A 263 -0.70 -3.66 21.11
N VAL A 264 -1.42 -3.42 22.19
CA VAL A 264 -2.69 -4.04 22.52
C VAL A 264 -3.75 -2.95 22.55
N TYR A 265 -4.66 -3.02 21.59
CA TYR A 265 -5.85 -2.17 21.57
C TYR A 265 -7.07 -2.96 22.01
N ILE A 266 -7.92 -2.40 22.86
CA ILE A 266 -9.18 -3.02 23.28
C ILE A 266 -10.34 -2.22 22.71
N ARG A 267 -11.37 -2.92 22.25
CA ARG A 267 -12.56 -2.30 21.69
C ARG A 267 -13.25 -1.44 22.74
N SER A 268 -13.46 -0.17 22.43
CA SER A 268 -14.17 0.77 23.29
C SER A 268 -15.64 0.37 23.38
N SER A 269 -16.23 0.51 24.57
CA SER A 269 -17.67 0.25 24.82
C SER A 269 -18.55 1.42 24.40
N ASP A 270 -17.95 2.59 24.17
CA ASP A 270 -18.65 3.82 23.83
C ASP A 270 -18.92 3.89 22.32
N LYS A 271 -20.21 4.05 21.96
CA LYS A 271 -20.67 4.33 20.60
C LYS A 271 -20.35 5.78 20.21
#